data_AF-A0A353R107-F1
#
_entry.id   AF-A0A353R107-F1
#
_cell.length_a   1.000
_cell.length_b   1.000
_cell.length_c   1.000
_cell.angle_alpha   90.00
_cell.angle_beta   90.00
_cell.angle_gamma   90.00
#
_symmetry.space_group_name_H-M   'P 1'
#
loop_
_entity.id
_entity.type
_entity.pdbx_description
1 polymer ?
#
loop_
_entity_poly.entity_id
_entity_poly.type
_entity_poly.pdbx_seq_one_letter_code
_entity_poly.pdbx_strand_id
1 'polypeptide(L)'
;MNGWLLVVGLVALTLVLRRRYLDRPTQPIYAKDFDGEIYRIGACHALVRRASGEPRGTVICVPGFLEEVWYFDGLYDDSQIDCIYLNNADYHDLTVAAAARAVQASWDQPLPYAVGTIEHDAAV
;
A
#
# COMPACT_ATOMS: atom_id res chain seq x y z
N MET A 1 -46.45 -22.43 4.11
CA MET A 1 -45.51 -21.31 3.88
C MET A 1 -44.11 -21.90 3.82
N ASN A 2 -43.46 -21.85 2.67
CA ASN A 2 -42.36 -22.76 2.31
C ASN A 2 -41.05 -22.36 3.00
N GLY A 3 -40.70 -23.03 4.10
CA GLY A 3 -39.47 -22.78 4.87
C GLY A 3 -38.19 -22.82 4.04
N TRP A 4 -38.18 -23.57 2.93
CA TRP A 4 -37.08 -23.58 1.96
C TRP A 4 -36.80 -22.23 1.31
N LEU A 5 -37.83 -21.41 1.05
CA LEU A 5 -37.65 -20.07 0.49
C LEU A 5 -36.96 -19.14 1.49
N LEU A 6 -37.26 -19.29 2.78
CA LEU A 6 -36.58 -18.54 3.84
C LEU A 6 -35.10 -18.93 3.94
N VAL A 7 -34.80 -20.23 3.90
CA VAL A 7 -33.41 -20.73 3.94
C VAL A 7 -32.62 -20.20 2.74
N VAL A 8 -33.15 -20.32 1.52
CA VAL A 8 -32.50 -19.82 0.31
C VAL A 8 -32.29 -18.30 0.38
N GLY A 9 -33.30 -17.55 0.85
CA GLY A 9 -33.19 -16.11 1.03
C GLY A 9 -32.09 -15.73 2.02
N LEU A 10 -31.95 -16.46 3.12
CA LEU A 10 -30.95 -16.19 4.17
C LEU A 10 -29.52 -16.53 3.70
N VAL A 11 -29.36 -17.62 2.94
CA VAL A 11 -28.09 -17.97 2.29
C VAL A 11 -27.70 -16.91 1.27
N ALA A 12 -28.62 -16.51 0.38
CA ALA A 12 -28.35 -15.48 -0.61
C ALA A 12 -27.96 -14.14 0.04
N LEU A 13 -28.70 -13.73 1.08
CA LEU A 13 -28.37 -12.54 1.86
C LEU A 13 -26.97 -12.63 2.48
N THR A 14 -26.64 -13.77 3.09
CA THR A 14 -25.32 -13.99 3.72
C THR A 14 -24.19 -13.88 2.70
N LEU A 15 -24.35 -14.47 1.50
CA LEU A 15 -23.37 -14.39 0.43
C LEU A 15 -23.20 -12.95 -0.09
N VAL A 16 -24.30 -12.22 -0.25
CA VAL A 16 -24.29 -10.82 -0.67
C VAL A 16 -23.61 -9.95 0.38
N LEU A 17 -23.97 -10.09 1.66
CA LEU A 17 -23.35 -9.34 2.75
C LEU A 17 -21.87 -9.67 2.88
N ARG A 18 -21.50 -10.96 2.85
CA ARG A 18 -20.10 -11.39 2.88
C ARG A 18 -19.30 -10.72 1.78
N ARG A 19 -19.78 -10.79 0.53
CA ARG A 19 -19.12 -10.14 -0.61
C ARG A 19 -19.03 -8.63 -0.42
N ARG A 20 -20.12 -8.00 0.05
CA ARG A 20 -20.19 -6.55 0.24
C ARG A 20 -19.25 -6.01 1.31
N TYR A 21 -18.98 -6.79 2.36
CA TYR A 21 -18.09 -6.41 3.46
C TYR A 21 -16.64 -6.84 3.25
N LEU A 22 -16.38 -7.97 2.57
CA LEU A 22 -15.01 -8.41 2.27
C LEU A 22 -14.39 -7.67 1.09
N ASP A 23 -15.18 -7.32 0.07
CA ASP A 23 -14.66 -6.65 -1.13
C ASP A 23 -14.62 -5.12 -0.98
N ARG A 24 -15.03 -4.58 0.17
CA ARG A 24 -15.08 -3.12 0.38
C ARG A 24 -13.68 -2.64 0.78
N PRO A 25 -13.06 -1.71 0.02
CA PRO A 25 -11.83 -1.08 0.45
C PRO A 25 -12.06 -0.34 1.76
N THR A 26 -11.16 -0.56 2.71
CA THR A 26 -11.12 0.19 3.97
C THR A 26 -10.50 1.56 3.73
N GLN A 27 -11.02 2.58 4.41
CA GLN A 27 -10.33 3.87 4.41
C GLN A 27 -9.08 3.78 5.28
N PRO A 28 -7.99 4.46 4.91
CA PRO A 28 -6.81 4.54 5.76
C PRO A 28 -7.19 5.13 7.13
N ILE A 29 -6.81 4.46 8.21
CA ILE A 29 -7.14 4.88 9.59
C ILE A 29 -6.25 6.07 10.02
N TYR A 30 -5.08 6.18 9.40
CA TYR A 30 -4.07 7.20 9.69
C TYR A 30 -3.60 7.82 8.37
N ALA A 31 -3.52 9.14 8.31
CA ALA A 31 -2.94 9.86 7.19
C ALA A 31 -1.97 10.91 7.74
N LYS A 32 -0.74 10.90 7.25
CA LYS A 32 0.31 11.85 7.66
C LYS A 32 0.70 12.74 6.50
N ASP A 33 1.07 13.98 6.79
CA ASP A 33 1.75 14.83 5.80
C ASP A 33 3.14 14.26 5.51
N PHE A 34 3.53 14.30 4.24
CA PHE A 34 4.85 13.88 3.79
C PHE A 34 5.44 14.94 2.87
N ASP A 35 6.61 15.43 3.24
CA ASP A 35 7.39 16.36 2.44
C ASP A 35 8.46 15.57 1.67
N GLY A 36 8.12 15.21 0.44
CA GLY A 36 8.96 14.41 -0.43
C GLY A 36 8.25 13.96 -1.70
N GLU A 37 8.96 13.16 -2.50
CA GLU A 37 8.43 12.62 -3.75
C GLU A 37 7.65 11.34 -3.44
N ILE A 38 6.46 11.19 -4.01
CA ILE A 38 5.64 9.99 -3.84
C ILE A 38 5.47 9.34 -5.20
N TYR A 39 5.93 8.11 -5.33
CA TYR A 39 5.84 7.31 -6.55
C TYR A 39 4.84 6.19 -6.38
N ARG A 40 3.97 6.00 -7.39
CA ARG A 40 3.15 4.81 -7.54
C ARG A 40 3.83 3.84 -8.51
N ILE A 41 3.95 2.58 -8.09
CA ILE A 41 4.66 1.50 -8.79
C ILE A 41 3.79 0.25 -8.71
N GLY A 42 3.04 -0.06 -9.77
CA GLY A 42 2.00 -1.10 -9.72
C GLY A 42 0.98 -0.86 -8.59
N ALA A 43 0.89 -1.83 -7.66
CA ALA A 43 0.07 -1.74 -6.44
C ALA A 43 0.83 -1.12 -5.26
N CYS A 44 2.13 -0.89 -5.39
CA CYS A 44 2.96 -0.34 -4.34
C CYS A 44 3.15 1.18 -4.48
N HIS A 45 3.65 1.79 -3.41
CA HIS A 45 4.03 3.18 -3.31
C HIS A 45 5.43 3.28 -2.69
N ALA A 46 6.22 4.21 -3.22
CA ALA A 46 7.51 4.60 -2.67
C ALA A 46 7.48 6.08 -2.27
N LEU A 47 7.80 6.36 -1.02
CA LEU A 47 7.93 7.71 -0.48
C LEU A 47 9.42 8.03 -0.38
N VAL A 48 9.88 9.04 -1.11
CA VAL A 48 11.29 9.39 -1.22
C VAL A 48 11.50 10.74 -0.56
N ARG A 49 12.27 10.73 0.54
CA ARG A 49 12.76 11.94 1.20
C ARG A 49 14.25 12.09 0.88
N ARG A 50 14.60 13.21 0.25
CA ARG A 50 15.99 13.54 -0.08
C ARG A 50 16.70 14.20 1.09
N ALA A 51 18.00 13.97 1.21
CA ALA A 51 18.87 14.74 2.08
C ALA A 51 18.87 16.23 1.67
N SER A 52 19.10 17.13 2.63
CA SER A 52 19.15 18.58 2.38
C SER A 52 20.43 19.05 1.66
N GLY A 53 21.30 18.12 1.24
CA GLY A 53 22.60 18.38 0.64
C GLY A 53 23.19 17.11 0.04
N GLU A 54 24.52 16.97 0.05
CA GLU A 54 25.17 15.74 -0.39
C GLU A 54 24.84 14.58 0.57
N PRO A 55 24.16 13.51 0.10
CA PRO A 55 23.73 12.44 0.98
C PRO A 55 24.92 11.59 1.43
N ARG A 56 25.02 11.35 2.74
CA ARG A 56 26.01 10.41 3.31
C ARG A 56 25.69 8.95 3.01
N GLY A 57 24.44 8.66 2.65
CA GLY A 57 23.95 7.34 2.33
C GLY A 57 22.45 7.35 2.10
N THR A 58 21.95 6.18 1.70
CA THR A 58 20.52 5.95 1.46
C THR A 58 20.05 4.79 2.32
N VAL A 59 18.91 4.96 2.97
CA VAL A 59 18.20 3.91 3.71
C VAL A 59 16.94 3.53 2.94
N ILE A 60 16.73 2.24 2.75
CA ILE A 60 15.51 1.69 2.19
C ILE A 60 14.72 1.05 3.34
N CYS A 61 13.56 1.62 3.62
CA CYS A 61 12.68 1.23 4.71
C CYS A 61 11.59 0.30 4.17
N VAL A 62 11.66 -0.98 4.53
CA VAL A 62 10.66 -2.00 4.14
C VAL A 62 9.99 -2.54 5.40
N PRO A 63 8.72 -2.20 5.66
CA PRO A 63 8.03 -2.64 6.85
C PRO A 63 7.70 -4.14 6.78
N GLY A 64 7.54 -4.74 7.96
CA GLY A 64 7.12 -6.13 8.11
C GLY A 64 5.64 -6.36 7.79
N PHE A 65 5.17 -7.57 8.07
CA PHE A 65 3.77 -7.94 7.86
C PHE A 65 2.82 -7.05 8.66
N LEU A 66 1.79 -6.51 7.99
CA LEU A 66 0.76 -5.59 8.53
C LEU A 66 1.28 -4.23 9.01
N GLU A 67 2.55 -3.92 8.80
CA GLU A 67 3.13 -2.62 9.16
C GLU A 67 3.07 -1.63 7.99
N GLU A 68 3.06 -0.35 8.34
CA GLU A 68 2.99 0.79 7.42
C GLU A 68 4.37 1.44 7.22
N VAL A 69 4.49 2.33 6.23
CA VAL A 69 5.72 3.13 6.04
C VAL A 69 6.09 3.96 7.28
N TRP A 70 5.09 4.36 8.08
CA TRP A 70 5.26 5.11 9.33
C TRP A 70 5.84 4.30 10.47
N TYR A 71 6.01 2.98 10.33
CA TYR A 71 6.73 2.16 11.30
C TYR A 71 8.14 2.70 11.59
N PHE A 72 8.77 3.34 10.60
CA PHE A 72 10.10 3.93 10.71
C PHE A 72 10.11 5.41 11.08
N ASP A 73 8.96 5.99 11.41
CA ASP A 73 8.84 7.40 11.75
C ASP A 73 9.71 7.74 12.97
N GLY A 74 10.51 8.80 12.85
CA GLY A 74 11.47 9.20 13.88
C GLY A 74 12.77 8.37 13.95
N LEU A 75 12.87 7.24 13.26
CA LEU A 75 14.07 6.39 13.30
C LEU A 75 15.20 6.91 12.41
N TYR A 76 14.83 7.52 11.27
CA TYR A 76 15.75 8.05 10.27
C TYR A 76 15.50 9.52 10.02
N ASP A 77 15.63 10.38 11.03
CA ASP A 77 15.39 11.83 10.90
C ASP A 77 16.64 12.65 10.52
N ASP A 78 17.78 11.99 10.35
CA ASP A 78 19.01 12.66 9.90
C ASP A 78 18.81 13.25 8.49
N SER A 79 18.92 14.57 8.37
CA SER A 79 18.75 15.31 7.13
C SER A 79 19.91 15.12 6.13
N GLN A 80 20.97 14.42 6.52
CA GLN A 80 22.09 14.04 5.66
C GLN A 80 21.90 12.67 5.00
N ILE A 81 20.74 12.01 5.19
CA ILE A 81 20.46 10.67 4.69
C ILE A 81 19.22 10.69 3.78
N ASP A 82 19.35 10.09 2.60
CA ASP A 82 18.20 9.78 1.74
C ASP A 82 17.38 8.64 2.35
N CYS A 83 16.06 8.77 2.37
CA CYS A 83 15.18 7.70 2.83
C CYS A 83 14.15 7.36 1.75
N ILE A 84 14.04 6.07 1.45
CA ILE A 84 13.04 5.51 0.54
C ILE A 84 12.17 4.57 1.36
N TYR A 85 10.93 4.95 1.62
CA TYR A 85 9.96 4.12 2.32
C TYR A 85 9.08 3.40 1.30
N LEU A 86 9.09 2.07 1.34
CA LEU A 86 8.25 1.24 0.47
C LEU A 86 7.06 0.76 1.28
N ASN A 87 5.84 0.88 0.73
CA ASN A 87 4.75 0.08 1.26
C ASN A 87 4.99 -1.38 0.84
N ASN A 88 4.79 -2.32 1.76
CA ASN A 88 5.03 -3.73 1.46
C ASN A 88 3.77 -4.32 0.83
N ALA A 89 3.83 -4.66 -0.46
CA ALA A 89 2.84 -5.47 -1.18
C ALA A 89 1.36 -5.01 -1.05
N ASP A 90 1.11 -3.69 -1.04
CA ASP A 90 -0.25 -3.12 -0.99
C ASP A 90 -1.07 -3.58 0.25
N TYR A 91 -0.40 -3.96 1.35
CA TYR A 91 -1.11 -4.33 2.59
C TYR A 91 -1.96 -3.18 3.12
N HIS A 92 -1.48 -1.96 2.91
CA HIS A 92 -2.22 -0.75 3.22
C HIS A 92 -2.19 0.21 2.03
N ASP A 93 -3.33 0.85 1.81
CA ASP A 93 -3.46 1.94 0.86
C ASP A 93 -2.62 3.14 1.33
N LEU A 94 -2.32 4.06 0.41
CA LEU A 94 -1.42 5.18 0.63
C LEU A 94 -1.88 6.05 1.83
N THR A 95 -1.15 5.97 2.94
CA THR A 95 -1.43 6.68 4.21
C THR A 95 -0.81 8.07 4.29
N VAL A 96 -0.69 8.77 3.15
CA VAL A 96 -0.37 10.21 3.14
C VAL A 96 -1.62 11.06 2.97
N ALA A 97 -1.57 12.29 3.46
CA ALA A 97 -2.66 13.24 3.30
C ALA A 97 -3.05 13.39 1.82
N ALA A 98 -4.36 13.47 1.54
CA ALA A 98 -4.89 13.48 0.17
C ALA A 98 -4.39 14.64 -0.71
N ALA A 99 -3.82 15.69 -0.12
CA ALA A 99 -3.18 16.78 -0.84
C ALA A 99 -1.82 16.38 -1.48
N ALA A 100 -1.18 15.33 -0.94
CA ALA A 100 0.07 14.82 -1.45
C ALA A 100 -0.16 14.06 -2.77
N ARG A 101 0.45 14.53 -3.86
CA ARG A 101 0.21 13.99 -5.20
C ARG A 101 1.21 12.87 -5.49
N ALA A 102 0.72 11.64 -5.51
CA ALA A 102 1.48 10.52 -6.07
C ALA A 102 1.68 10.70 -7.59
N VAL A 103 2.89 10.44 -8.06
CA VAL A 103 3.27 10.46 -9.46
C VAL A 103 3.52 9.03 -9.92
N GLN A 104 3.05 8.68 -11.11
CA GLN A 104 3.37 7.38 -11.72
C GLN A 104 4.86 7.35 -12.05
N ALA A 105 5.59 6.34 -11.57
CA ALA A 105 6.99 6.18 -11.90
C ALA A 105 7.16 5.91 -13.40
N SER A 106 8.03 6.67 -14.08
CA SER A 106 8.31 6.49 -15.52
C SER A 106 9.01 5.18 -15.84
N TRP A 107 9.61 4.57 -14.83
CA TRP A 107 10.32 3.29 -14.89
C TRP A 107 9.44 2.10 -14.47
N ASP A 108 8.19 2.34 -14.04
CA ASP A 108 7.24 1.26 -13.76
C ASP A 108 6.91 0.50 -15.05
N GLN A 109 7.00 -0.82 -15.01
CA GLN A 109 6.66 -1.68 -16.14
C GLN A 109 5.63 -2.73 -15.71
N PRO A 110 4.60 -2.99 -16.54
CA PRO A 110 3.62 -4.00 -16.23
C PRO A 110 4.26 -5.39 -16.19
N LEU A 111 4.01 -6.11 -15.09
CA LEU A 111 4.43 -7.50 -14.95
C LEU A 111 3.59 -8.40 -15.88
N PRO A 112 4.22 -9.30 -16.66
CA PRO A 112 3.49 -10.19 -17.57
C PRO A 112 2.91 -11.44 -16.87
N TYR A 113 3.14 -11.59 -15.57
CA TYR A 113 2.76 -12.77 -14.78
C TYR A 113 1.50 -12.50 -13.95
N ALA A 114 0.73 -13.54 -13.66
CA ALA A 114 -0.47 -13.41 -12.83
C ALA A 114 -0.10 -13.22 -11.35
N VAL A 115 -0.81 -12.33 -10.65
CA VAL A 115 -0.65 -12.11 -9.21
C VAL A 115 -0.79 -13.44 -8.44
N GLY A 116 0.11 -13.68 -7.48
CA GLY A 116 0.13 -14.90 -6.66
C GLY A 116 0.86 -16.08 -7.30
N THR A 117 1.63 -15.84 -8.37
CA THR A 117 2.55 -16.83 -8.95
C THR A 117 3.99 -16.54 -8.51
N ILE A 118 4.83 -17.58 -8.51
CA ILE A 118 6.26 -17.43 -8.17
C ILE A 118 6.94 -16.50 -9.17
N GLU A 119 6.58 -16.60 -10.44
CA GLU A 119 7.11 -15.77 -11.52
C GLU A 119 6.77 -14.30 -11.33
N HIS A 120 5.53 -14.01 -10.87
CA HIS A 120 5.13 -12.66 -10.51
C HIS A 120 5.99 -12.13 -9.37
N ASP A 121 6.11 -12.87 -8.27
CA ASP A 121 6.83 -12.40 -7.07
C ASP A 121 8.34 -12.28 -7.30
N ALA A 122 8.91 -13.07 -8.21
CA ALA A 122 10.33 -13.01 -8.58
C ALA A 122 10.67 -11.84 -9.52
N ALA A 123 9.67 -11.22 -10.15
CA ALA A 123 9.86 -10.16 -11.13
C ALA A 123 9.52 -8.75 -10.60
N VAL A 124 8.98 -8.66 -9.38
CA VAL A 124 8.72 -7.41 -8.64
C VAL A 124 10.01 -6.83 -8.06
#